data_AF-A0A345CSC3-F1
#
_entry.id   AF-A0A345CSC3-F1
#
_cell.length_a   1.000
_cell.length_b   1.000
_cell.length_c   1.000
_cell.angle_alpha   90.00
_cell.angle_beta   90.00
_cell.angle_gamma   90.00
#
_symmetry.space_group_name_H-M   'P 1'
#
loop_
_entity.id
_entity.type
_entity.pdbx_description
1 polymer ?
#
loop_
_entity_poly.entity_id
_entity_poly.type
_entity_poly.pdbx_seq_one_letter_code
_entity_poly.pdbx_strand_id
1 'polypeptide(L)'
;MAFVATSLLAAWTVRIVLRSKRYRFNRQFTLSQLAAILVKRSPGVAHILSRYHAFPDQLLNHTDEESAAPLSPQEFAEKHQLITRSRLFRKRRAQKIFRQQINFDSFKNGNLHFKPYEAALAAAFYRVRVHNDRPFAQQLFDKLNLSCLESKDGFPVFAPVMDEVKAVLTGAQEDNERPAFQVWVKGYRSTRTCLYALLDADLSLPPAQFRWLKGLDRPLWMALSSVGRGKKFVEGAGIIAFSQTETWLKTEAHKTPAYQALAATVRAAANGLERELTATGETQCPVFERPKGQVLLHDALARHLILQPEPVNSPEVMADINNTEPKAQPTQANPPASAEPAPFDEF
;
A
#
# COMPACT_ATOMS: atom_id res chain seq x y z
N MET A 1 -41.98 18.75 51.34
CA MET A 1 -42.96 18.11 50.42
C MET A 1 -42.49 18.14 48.96
N ALA A 2 -42.17 19.31 48.37
CA ALA A 2 -41.76 19.41 46.96
C ALA A 2 -40.49 18.60 46.59
N PHE A 3 -39.47 18.58 47.46
CA PHE A 3 -38.23 17.80 47.23
C PHE A 3 -38.44 16.28 47.19
N VAL A 4 -39.40 15.77 47.96
CA VAL A 4 -39.69 14.32 47.99
C VAL A 4 -40.41 13.89 46.71
N ALA A 5 -41.33 14.73 46.22
CA ALA A 5 -42.06 14.49 44.99
C ALA A 5 -41.14 14.50 43.75
N THR A 6 -40.17 15.43 43.68
CA THR A 6 -39.20 15.48 42.58
C THR A 6 -38.24 14.30 42.60
N SER A 7 -37.77 13.85 43.77
CA SER A 7 -36.95 12.65 43.90
C SER A 7 -37.68 11.37 43.50
N LEU A 8 -38.96 11.24 43.85
CA LEU A 8 -39.78 10.09 43.45
C LEU A 8 -40.05 10.06 41.95
N LEU A 9 -40.29 11.22 41.34
CA LEU A 9 -40.47 11.34 39.89
C LEU A 9 -39.18 10.96 39.14
N ALA A 10 -38.02 11.40 39.62
CA ALA A 10 -36.72 11.04 39.06
C ALA A 10 -36.41 9.54 39.21
N ALA A 11 -36.72 8.93 40.36
CA ALA A 11 -36.55 7.50 40.56
C ALA A 11 -37.48 6.68 39.64
N TRP A 12 -38.71 7.17 39.43
CA TRP A 12 -39.68 6.54 38.54
C TRP A 12 -39.29 6.62 37.07
N THR A 13 -38.79 7.78 36.60
CA THR A 13 -38.29 7.94 35.22
C THR A 13 -37.05 7.08 34.98
N VAL A 14 -36.10 7.04 35.92
CA VAL A 14 -34.93 6.15 35.83
C VAL A 14 -35.36 4.68 35.76
N ARG A 15 -36.33 4.25 36.59
CA ARG A 15 -36.85 2.88 36.57
C ARG A 15 -37.54 2.54 35.25
N ILE A 16 -38.29 3.48 34.67
CA ILE A 16 -38.92 3.31 33.35
C ILE A 16 -37.88 3.21 32.25
N VAL A 17 -36.88 4.09 32.25
CA VAL A 17 -35.80 4.09 31.26
C VAL A 17 -35.04 2.76 31.32
N LEU A 18 -34.65 2.31 32.52
CA LEU A 18 -33.95 1.04 32.74
C LEU A 18 -34.79 -0.20 32.37
N ARG A 19 -36.13 -0.13 32.48
CA ARG A 19 -37.04 -1.25 32.12
C ARG A 19 -37.60 -1.16 30.70
N SER A 20 -37.40 -0.06 30.00
CA SER A 20 -37.96 0.13 28.67
C SER A 20 -37.33 -0.84 27.66
N LYS A 21 -38.18 -1.45 26.82
CA LYS A 21 -37.74 -2.31 25.70
C LYS A 21 -36.96 -1.55 24.62
N ARG A 22 -37.03 -0.21 24.61
CA ARG A 22 -36.31 0.67 23.67
C ARG A 22 -34.88 0.95 24.12
N TYR A 23 -34.64 1.15 25.42
CA TYR A 23 -33.30 1.54 25.91
C TYR A 23 -32.42 0.36 26.35
N ARG A 24 -32.93 -0.87 26.53
CA ARG A 24 -32.19 -2.17 26.60
C ARG A 24 -30.77 -2.15 27.22
N PHE A 25 -30.53 -1.33 28.25
CA PHE A 25 -29.23 -1.24 28.92
C PHE A 25 -28.83 -2.51 29.68
N ASN A 26 -29.76 -3.47 29.85
CA ASN A 26 -29.56 -4.70 30.60
C ASN A 26 -29.25 -5.94 29.73
N ARG A 27 -29.05 -5.77 28.41
CA ARG A 27 -28.65 -6.91 27.57
C ARG A 27 -27.15 -7.16 27.71
N GLN A 28 -26.81 -8.27 28.35
CA GLN A 28 -25.46 -8.80 28.33
C GLN A 28 -25.19 -9.34 26.92
N PHE A 29 -24.19 -8.77 26.26
CA PHE A 29 -23.70 -9.26 24.98
C PHE A 29 -22.38 -9.98 25.18
N THR A 30 -22.22 -11.14 24.55
CA THR A 30 -20.89 -11.72 24.37
C THR A 30 -20.13 -10.92 23.31
N LEU A 31 -18.79 -11.00 23.33
CA LEU A 31 -17.94 -10.33 22.34
C LEU A 31 -18.34 -10.71 20.90
N SER A 32 -18.69 -11.98 20.67
CA SER A 32 -19.19 -12.48 19.38
C SER A 32 -20.51 -11.84 18.94
N GLN A 33 -21.48 -11.76 19.84
CA GLN A 33 -22.78 -11.14 19.56
C GLN A 33 -22.64 -9.64 19.28
N LEU A 34 -21.77 -8.96 20.05
CA LEU A 34 -21.50 -7.54 19.84
C LEU A 34 -20.85 -7.31 18.47
N ALA A 35 -19.84 -8.09 18.11
CA ALA A 35 -19.14 -7.95 16.85
C ALA A 35 -20.10 -8.14 15.66
N ALA A 36 -20.95 -9.19 15.69
CA ALA A 36 -21.96 -9.44 14.66
C ALA A 36 -22.99 -8.30 14.52
N ILE A 37 -23.36 -7.64 15.63
CA ILE A 37 -24.25 -6.46 15.60
C ILE A 37 -23.52 -5.24 15.04
N LEU A 38 -22.26 -5.04 15.43
CA LEU A 38 -21.48 -3.87 15.04
C LEU A 38 -21.11 -3.86 13.57
N VAL A 39 -20.94 -5.00 12.90
CA VAL A 39 -20.62 -5.05 11.45
C VAL A 39 -21.61 -4.28 10.61
N LYS A 40 -22.90 -4.31 10.98
CA LYS A 40 -23.94 -3.56 10.27
C LYS A 40 -23.72 -2.04 10.30
N ARG A 41 -23.02 -1.55 11.32
CA ARG A 41 -22.73 -0.12 11.54
C ARG A 41 -21.28 0.25 11.25
N SER A 42 -20.37 -0.71 11.31
CA SER A 42 -18.95 -0.56 11.00
C SER A 42 -18.48 -1.78 10.19
N PRO A 43 -18.67 -1.76 8.86
CA PRO A 43 -18.34 -2.89 8.01
C PRO A 43 -16.87 -3.28 8.01
N GLY A 44 -15.93 -2.40 8.37
CA GLY A 44 -14.48 -2.71 8.37
C GLY A 44 -14.05 -3.95 9.17
N VAL A 45 -14.86 -4.40 10.12
CA VAL A 45 -14.61 -5.64 10.91
C VAL A 45 -15.10 -6.91 10.19
N ALA A 46 -15.90 -6.78 9.12
CA ALA A 46 -16.53 -7.90 8.42
C ALA A 46 -15.54 -8.97 7.96
N HIS A 47 -14.39 -8.56 7.40
CA HIS A 47 -13.32 -9.49 7.01
C HIS A 47 -12.78 -10.32 8.18
N ILE A 48 -12.58 -9.70 9.35
CA ILE A 48 -12.12 -10.42 10.54
C ILE A 48 -13.19 -11.41 11.00
N LEU A 49 -14.46 -11.01 10.93
CA LEU A 49 -15.55 -11.88 11.37
C LEU A 49 -15.86 -13.01 10.41
N SER A 50 -15.63 -12.85 9.10
CA SER A 50 -15.75 -13.96 8.16
C SER A 50 -14.59 -14.94 8.27
N ARG A 51 -13.36 -14.45 8.45
CA ARG A 51 -12.16 -15.29 8.62
C ARG A 51 -12.09 -16.02 9.96
N TYR A 52 -12.45 -15.34 11.05
CA TYR A 52 -12.21 -15.81 12.42
C TYR A 52 -13.53 -15.91 13.22
N HIS A 53 -14.61 -16.30 12.55
CA HIS A 53 -16.01 -16.28 13.02
C HIS A 53 -16.22 -16.99 14.38
N ALA A 54 -15.44 -18.04 14.66
CA ALA A 54 -15.50 -18.74 15.94
C ALA A 54 -14.61 -18.02 16.97
N PHE A 55 -15.21 -17.15 17.78
CA PHE A 55 -14.53 -16.48 18.90
C PHE A 55 -13.78 -17.36 19.94
N PRO A 56 -14.05 -18.66 20.15
CA PRO A 56 -13.12 -19.48 20.94
C PRO A 56 -11.73 -19.64 20.28
N ASP A 57 -11.65 -19.50 18.95
CA ASP A 57 -10.43 -19.43 18.14
C ASP A 57 -10.11 -17.97 17.80
N GLN A 58 -9.92 -17.13 18.83
CA GLN A 58 -9.59 -15.71 18.64
C GLN A 58 -8.38 -15.54 17.71
N LEU A 59 -8.22 -14.34 17.12
CA LEU A 59 -7.00 -13.93 16.39
C LEU A 59 -5.71 -14.27 17.17
N LEU A 60 -5.79 -14.39 18.50
CA LEU A 60 -4.72 -14.81 19.40
C LEU A 60 -4.19 -16.23 19.16
N ASN A 61 -4.98 -17.12 18.55
CA ASN A 61 -4.66 -18.55 18.38
C ASN A 61 -4.27 -18.91 16.94
N HIS A 62 -4.22 -17.92 16.04
CA HIS A 62 -3.92 -18.14 14.64
C HIS A 62 -2.44 -17.83 14.34
N THR A 63 -1.82 -18.68 13.52
CA THR A 63 -0.42 -18.56 13.09
C THR A 63 -0.27 -18.28 11.60
N ASP A 64 -1.37 -17.89 10.93
CA ASP A 64 -1.35 -17.55 9.51
C ASP A 64 -0.63 -16.22 9.27
N GLU A 65 -0.11 -16.05 8.06
CA GLU A 65 0.67 -14.87 7.70
C GLU A 65 -0.15 -13.57 7.77
N GLU A 66 -1.47 -13.64 7.62
CA GLU A 66 -2.33 -12.48 7.72
C GLU A 66 -2.54 -12.05 9.18
N SER A 67 -2.71 -12.97 10.12
CA SER A 67 -2.84 -12.60 11.54
C SER A 67 -1.50 -12.15 12.13
N ALA A 68 -0.37 -12.67 11.64
CA ALA A 68 0.97 -12.38 12.14
C ALA A 68 1.27 -10.88 12.36
N ALA A 69 1.88 -10.57 13.49
CA ALA A 69 2.33 -9.21 13.84
C ALA A 69 3.33 -8.67 12.79
N PRO A 70 3.45 -7.34 12.63
CA PRO A 70 4.49 -6.75 11.81
C PRO A 70 5.88 -7.16 12.32
N LEU A 71 6.80 -7.49 11.41
CA LEU A 71 8.17 -7.84 11.79
C LEU A 71 8.89 -6.65 12.42
N SER A 72 9.64 -6.92 13.49
CA SER A 72 10.61 -5.96 14.00
C SER A 72 11.78 -5.79 13.01
N PRO A 73 12.53 -4.67 13.09
CA PRO A 73 13.74 -4.49 12.28
C PRO A 73 14.76 -5.61 12.45
N GLN A 74 14.88 -6.16 13.67
CA GLN A 74 15.77 -7.28 14.01
C GLN A 74 15.30 -8.56 13.33
N GLU A 75 14.04 -8.94 13.53
CA GLU A 75 13.44 -10.14 12.91
C GLU A 75 13.51 -10.07 11.38
N PHE A 76 13.27 -8.89 10.80
CA PHE A 76 13.41 -8.66 9.37
C PHE A 76 14.85 -8.85 8.90
N ALA A 77 15.83 -8.30 9.64
CA ALA A 77 17.24 -8.45 9.32
C ALA A 77 17.72 -9.90 9.41
N GLU A 78 17.26 -10.65 10.41
CA GLU A 78 17.54 -12.07 10.59
C GLU A 78 16.90 -12.92 9.47
N LYS A 79 15.58 -12.76 9.25
CA LYS A 79 14.82 -13.46 8.20
C LYS A 79 15.47 -13.32 6.82
N HIS A 80 16.04 -12.15 6.55
CA HIS A 80 16.65 -11.83 5.26
C HIS A 80 18.17 -11.96 5.22
N GLN A 81 18.81 -12.37 6.33
CA GLN A 81 20.27 -12.52 6.45
C GLN A 81 21.02 -11.23 6.09
N LEU A 82 20.57 -10.11 6.64
CA LEU A 82 21.11 -8.78 6.39
C LEU A 82 22.32 -8.43 7.28
N ILE A 83 22.57 -9.22 8.32
CA ILE A 83 23.70 -9.04 9.24
C ILE A 83 24.71 -10.15 8.98
N THR A 84 25.98 -9.76 8.82
CA THR A 84 27.10 -10.72 8.67
C THR A 84 27.56 -11.22 10.04
N ARG A 85 28.28 -12.36 10.10
CA ARG A 85 28.90 -12.86 11.35
C ARG A 85 29.75 -11.81 12.07
N SER A 86 30.37 -10.89 11.32
CA SER A 86 31.14 -9.75 11.84
C SER A 86 30.28 -8.54 12.26
N ARG A 87 28.96 -8.70 12.40
CA ARG A 87 27.99 -7.64 12.74
C ARG A 87 27.95 -6.46 11.75
N LEU A 88 28.35 -6.71 10.49
CA LEU A 88 28.27 -5.73 9.41
C LEU A 88 26.95 -5.84 8.64
N PHE A 89 26.33 -4.70 8.36
CA PHE A 89 25.07 -4.60 7.62
C PHE A 89 25.27 -4.74 6.11
N ARG A 90 24.51 -5.64 5.47
CA ARG A 90 24.57 -5.93 4.03
C ARG A 90 23.66 -5.00 3.24
N LYS A 91 24.09 -3.75 3.07
CA LYS A 91 23.31 -2.68 2.43
C LYS A 91 22.77 -3.00 1.04
N ARG A 92 23.61 -3.54 0.14
CA ARG A 92 23.18 -3.91 -1.23
C ARG A 92 22.09 -4.99 -1.20
N ARG A 93 22.21 -5.97 -0.32
CA ARG A 93 21.20 -7.03 -0.16
C ARG A 93 19.89 -6.45 0.38
N ALA A 94 19.96 -5.56 1.38
CA ALA A 94 18.78 -4.87 1.90
C ALA A 94 18.06 -4.07 0.80
N GLN A 95 18.79 -3.31 -0.02
CA GLN A 95 18.22 -2.59 -1.16
C GLN A 95 17.53 -3.53 -2.16
N LYS A 96 18.13 -4.67 -2.50
CA LYS A 96 17.49 -5.67 -3.37
C LYS A 96 16.15 -6.16 -2.80
N ILE A 97 16.08 -6.41 -1.50
CA ILE A 97 14.86 -6.88 -0.84
C ILE A 97 13.80 -5.77 -0.78
N PHE A 98 14.20 -4.53 -0.47
CA PHE A 98 13.28 -3.40 -0.52
C PHE A 98 12.75 -3.14 -1.94
N ARG A 99 13.55 -3.37 -2.99
CA ARG A 99 13.08 -3.30 -4.38
C ARG A 99 12.02 -4.34 -4.69
N GLN A 100 12.13 -5.56 -4.14
CA GLN A 100 11.11 -6.60 -4.30
C GLN A 100 9.76 -6.22 -3.69
N GLN A 101 9.73 -5.35 -2.66
CA GLN A 101 8.48 -4.86 -2.08
C GLN A 101 7.69 -3.95 -3.04
N ILE A 102 8.33 -3.32 -4.03
CA ILE A 102 7.69 -2.33 -4.91
C ILE A 102 6.74 -2.99 -5.91
N ASN A 103 7.02 -4.22 -6.36
CA ASN A 103 6.29 -4.92 -7.42
C ASN A 103 6.22 -4.12 -8.74
N PHE A 104 7.27 -4.21 -9.55
CA PHE A 104 7.34 -3.54 -10.87
C PHE A 104 6.52 -4.23 -11.96
N ASP A 105 6.00 -5.44 -11.72
CA ASP A 105 5.19 -6.20 -12.70
C ASP A 105 3.88 -5.48 -13.08
N SER A 106 3.47 -4.52 -12.25
CA SER A 106 2.31 -3.68 -12.51
C SER A 106 2.53 -2.66 -13.63
N PHE A 107 3.78 -2.34 -14.00
CA PHE A 107 4.09 -1.38 -15.06
C PHE A 107 4.39 -2.11 -16.37
N LYS A 108 3.52 -1.95 -17.37
CA LYS A 108 3.69 -2.57 -18.70
C LYS A 108 3.31 -1.57 -19.79
N ASN A 109 4.06 -1.56 -20.89
CA ASN A 109 3.79 -0.70 -22.05
C ASN A 109 3.62 0.80 -21.68
N GLY A 110 4.36 1.28 -20.68
CA GLY A 110 4.28 2.67 -20.22
C GLY A 110 3.09 3.00 -19.31
N ASN A 111 2.23 2.02 -18.99
CA ASN A 111 1.02 2.21 -18.19
C ASN A 111 1.02 1.30 -16.94
N LEU A 112 0.31 1.77 -15.89
CA LEU A 112 0.07 0.97 -14.69
C LEU A 112 -1.18 0.11 -14.84
N HIS A 113 -1.02 -1.19 -14.65
CA HIS A 113 -2.08 -2.18 -14.65
C HIS A 113 -2.44 -2.55 -13.21
N PHE A 114 -3.62 -2.11 -12.79
CA PHE A 114 -4.14 -2.33 -11.44
C PHE A 114 -4.82 -3.69 -11.31
N LYS A 115 -4.50 -4.44 -10.27
CA LYS A 115 -5.32 -5.57 -9.82
C LYS A 115 -6.66 -5.06 -9.27
N PRO A 116 -7.71 -5.90 -9.16
CA PRO A 116 -9.04 -5.46 -8.70
C PRO A 116 -9.02 -4.71 -7.36
N TYR A 117 -8.25 -5.21 -6.39
CA TYR A 117 -8.13 -4.56 -5.08
C TYR A 117 -7.36 -3.23 -5.15
N GLU A 118 -6.34 -3.13 -6.00
CA GLU A 118 -5.56 -1.90 -6.19
C GLU A 118 -6.40 -0.84 -6.90
N ALA A 119 -7.21 -1.25 -7.89
CA ALA A 119 -8.11 -0.37 -8.62
C ALA A 119 -9.19 0.22 -7.69
N ALA A 120 -9.78 -0.61 -6.82
CA ALA A 120 -10.75 -0.14 -5.82
C ALA A 120 -10.14 0.87 -4.84
N LEU A 121 -8.93 0.60 -4.33
CA LEU A 121 -8.20 1.53 -3.47
C LEU A 121 -7.85 2.83 -4.20
N ALA A 122 -7.39 2.72 -5.46
CA ALA A 122 -7.03 3.88 -6.27
C ALA A 122 -8.23 4.80 -6.48
N ALA A 123 -9.39 4.24 -6.86
CA ALA A 123 -10.61 5.02 -7.06
C ALA A 123 -11.07 5.71 -5.77
N ALA A 124 -11.07 5.00 -4.63
CA ALA A 124 -11.42 5.57 -3.33
C ALA A 124 -10.49 6.72 -2.92
N PHE A 125 -9.18 6.49 -2.97
CA PHE A 125 -8.18 7.47 -2.54
C PHE A 125 -8.19 8.69 -3.44
N TYR A 126 -8.27 8.48 -4.75
CA TYR A 126 -8.34 9.55 -5.74
C TYR A 126 -9.59 10.43 -5.56
N ARG A 127 -10.78 9.82 -5.39
CA ARG A 127 -12.03 10.55 -5.17
C ARG A 127 -12.00 11.42 -3.92
N VAL A 128 -11.47 10.89 -2.82
CA VAL A 128 -11.30 11.67 -1.60
C VAL A 128 -10.29 12.81 -1.82
N ARG A 129 -9.15 12.52 -2.43
CA ARG A 129 -8.08 13.51 -2.62
C ARG A 129 -8.44 14.66 -3.57
N VAL A 130 -9.12 14.36 -4.67
CA VAL A 130 -9.37 15.32 -5.76
C VAL A 130 -10.77 15.91 -5.66
N HIS A 131 -11.76 15.13 -5.23
CA HIS A 131 -13.15 15.57 -5.15
C HIS A 131 -13.64 15.83 -3.72
N ASN A 132 -12.84 15.53 -2.69
CA ASN A 132 -13.29 15.52 -1.29
C ASN A 132 -14.53 14.64 -1.08
N ASP A 133 -14.70 13.62 -1.93
CA ASP A 133 -15.87 12.75 -1.95
C ASP A 133 -15.67 11.55 -1.00
N ARG A 134 -15.73 11.87 0.29
CA ARG A 134 -15.69 10.87 1.38
C ARG A 134 -16.88 9.91 1.34
N PRO A 135 -18.13 10.34 1.06
CA PRO A 135 -19.27 9.44 0.95
C PRO A 135 -19.06 8.33 -0.09
N PHE A 136 -18.50 8.65 -1.26
CA PHE A 136 -18.19 7.65 -2.27
C PHE A 136 -17.23 6.58 -1.74
N ALA A 137 -16.09 6.99 -1.16
CA ALA A 137 -15.11 6.04 -0.63
C ALA A 137 -15.69 5.18 0.50
N GLN A 138 -16.51 5.78 1.38
CA GLN A 138 -17.18 5.04 2.44
C GLN A 138 -18.16 4.00 1.88
N GLN A 139 -19.01 4.36 0.92
CA GLN A 139 -19.95 3.42 0.30
C GLN A 139 -19.22 2.29 -0.44
N LEU A 140 -18.14 2.61 -1.16
CA LEU A 140 -17.32 1.63 -1.85
C LEU A 140 -16.69 0.63 -0.87
N PHE A 141 -16.08 1.10 0.22
CA PHE A 141 -15.53 0.22 1.25
C PHE A 141 -16.59 -0.55 2.01
N ASP A 142 -17.75 0.04 2.30
CA ASP A 142 -18.84 -0.65 2.98
C ASP A 142 -19.38 -1.80 2.12
N LYS A 143 -19.59 -1.60 0.81
CA LYS A 143 -19.96 -2.67 -0.14
C LYS A 143 -18.92 -3.81 -0.14
N LEU A 144 -17.63 -3.46 -0.29
CA LEU A 144 -16.54 -4.44 -0.30
C LEU A 144 -16.42 -5.19 1.02
N ASN A 145 -16.49 -4.49 2.14
CA ASN A 145 -16.38 -5.09 3.45
C ASN A 145 -17.56 -6.02 3.74
N LEU A 146 -18.80 -5.62 3.44
CA LEU A 146 -19.96 -6.49 3.63
C LEU A 146 -19.90 -7.75 2.75
N SER A 147 -19.39 -7.64 1.52
CA SER A 147 -19.18 -8.81 0.65
C SER A 147 -18.21 -9.86 1.24
N CYS A 148 -17.35 -9.47 2.20
CA CYS A 148 -16.47 -10.41 2.88
C CYS A 148 -17.25 -11.45 3.71
N LEU A 149 -18.47 -11.13 4.15
CA LEU A 149 -19.34 -12.06 4.89
C LEU A 149 -19.97 -13.12 4.00
N GLU A 150 -20.14 -12.81 2.71
CA GLU A 150 -20.75 -13.71 1.72
C GLU A 150 -19.71 -14.63 1.07
N SER A 151 -18.45 -14.20 1.07
CA SER A 151 -17.31 -14.92 0.51
C SER A 151 -16.86 -16.08 1.41
N LYS A 152 -16.57 -17.24 0.80
CA LYS A 152 -16.06 -18.42 1.51
C LYS A 152 -14.68 -18.19 2.13
N ASP A 153 -13.83 -17.43 1.44
CA ASP A 153 -12.44 -17.19 1.85
C ASP A 153 -12.31 -15.98 2.80
N GLY A 154 -13.43 -15.32 3.10
CA GLY A 154 -13.50 -14.13 3.94
C GLY A 154 -12.92 -12.87 3.31
N PHE A 155 -12.67 -12.86 1.99
CA PHE A 155 -12.15 -11.71 1.24
C PHE A 155 -13.23 -11.00 0.41
N PRO A 156 -13.03 -9.71 0.05
CA PRO A 156 -14.00 -8.96 -0.72
C PRO A 156 -14.24 -9.56 -2.10
N VAL A 157 -15.50 -9.47 -2.55
CA VAL A 157 -15.89 -9.74 -3.94
C VAL A 157 -15.87 -8.41 -4.69
N PHE A 158 -14.92 -8.25 -5.62
CA PHE A 158 -14.71 -6.97 -6.30
C PHE A 158 -15.67 -6.74 -7.48
N ALA A 159 -16.17 -7.80 -8.12
CA ALA A 159 -16.97 -7.68 -9.35
C ALA A 159 -18.13 -6.66 -9.28
N PRO A 160 -18.95 -6.60 -8.21
CA PRO A 160 -20.09 -5.67 -8.13
C PRO A 160 -19.72 -4.19 -8.13
N VAL A 161 -18.49 -3.84 -7.76
CA VAL A 161 -18.04 -2.44 -7.67
C VAL A 161 -17.12 -2.05 -8.84
N MET A 162 -16.72 -3.00 -9.68
CA MET A 162 -15.70 -2.73 -10.70
C MET A 162 -16.16 -1.75 -11.77
N ASP A 163 -17.45 -1.67 -12.08
CA ASP A 163 -17.94 -0.73 -13.09
C ASP A 163 -17.90 0.72 -12.59
N GLU A 164 -18.31 0.95 -11.33
CA GLU A 164 -18.16 2.24 -10.64
C GLU A 164 -16.67 2.63 -10.53
N VAL A 165 -15.80 1.68 -10.15
CA VAL A 165 -14.35 1.89 -10.06
C VAL A 165 -13.76 2.26 -11.43
N LYS A 166 -14.10 1.52 -12.49
CA LYS A 166 -13.61 1.80 -13.85
C LYS A 166 -14.00 3.20 -14.31
N ALA A 167 -15.24 3.62 -14.06
CA ALA A 167 -15.72 4.95 -14.43
C ALA A 167 -14.88 6.09 -13.80
N VAL A 168 -14.41 5.89 -12.56
CA VAL A 168 -13.48 6.81 -11.90
C VAL A 168 -12.10 6.79 -12.57
N LEU A 169 -11.54 5.60 -12.81
CA LEU A 169 -10.17 5.47 -13.33
C LEU A 169 -10.03 5.87 -14.81
N THR A 170 -11.11 5.80 -15.60
CA THR A 170 -11.13 6.26 -17.00
C THR A 170 -11.41 7.76 -17.14
N GLY A 171 -11.78 8.43 -16.04
CA GLY A 171 -12.16 9.85 -16.07
C GLY A 171 -13.55 10.12 -16.62
N ALA A 172 -14.40 9.09 -16.77
CA ALA A 172 -15.76 9.26 -17.30
C ALA A 172 -16.67 10.13 -16.40
N GLN A 173 -16.24 10.41 -15.17
CA GLN A 173 -16.96 11.20 -14.18
C GLN A 173 -16.18 12.45 -13.74
N GLU A 174 -15.25 12.92 -14.57
CA GLU A 174 -14.41 14.08 -14.29
C GLU A 174 -14.94 15.33 -14.99
N ASP A 175 -14.92 16.45 -14.26
CA ASP A 175 -15.24 17.77 -14.79
C ASP A 175 -13.99 18.36 -15.45
N ASN A 176 -14.16 19.22 -16.47
CA ASN A 176 -13.07 19.84 -17.24
C ASN A 176 -12.01 20.57 -16.39
N GLU A 177 -12.32 20.92 -15.14
CA GLU A 177 -11.45 21.66 -14.23
C GLU A 177 -10.54 20.76 -13.37
N ARG A 178 -10.81 19.46 -13.27
CA ARG A 178 -10.08 18.54 -12.38
C ARG A 178 -9.16 17.62 -13.18
N PRO A 179 -7.91 17.41 -12.73
CA PRO A 179 -6.92 16.65 -13.49
C PRO A 179 -7.31 15.18 -13.51
N ALA A 180 -7.26 14.54 -14.67
CA ALA A 180 -7.68 13.16 -14.78
C ALA A 180 -6.86 12.19 -13.94
N PHE A 181 -7.46 11.08 -13.49
CA PHE A 181 -6.74 10.02 -12.76
C PHE A 181 -5.49 9.56 -13.53
N GLN A 182 -5.59 9.48 -14.86
CA GLN A 182 -4.46 9.13 -15.73
C GLN A 182 -3.29 10.13 -15.66
N VAL A 183 -3.56 11.41 -15.42
CA VAL A 183 -2.53 12.43 -15.21
C VAL A 183 -1.82 12.20 -13.88
N TRP A 184 -2.54 11.80 -12.84
CA TRP A 184 -1.93 11.47 -11.55
C TRP A 184 -0.98 10.28 -11.64
N VAL A 185 -1.44 9.21 -12.30
CA VAL A 185 -0.71 7.95 -12.48
C VAL A 185 0.61 8.15 -13.24
N LYS A 186 0.67 9.12 -14.16
CA LYS A 186 1.90 9.45 -14.89
C LYS A 186 3.04 9.78 -13.90
N GLY A 187 4.16 9.08 -14.05
CA GLY A 187 5.36 9.27 -13.22
C GLY A 187 5.49 8.33 -12.03
N TYR A 188 4.56 7.40 -11.83
CA TYR A 188 4.74 6.26 -10.92
C TYR A 188 5.04 4.98 -11.70
N ARG A 189 6.01 4.20 -11.21
CA ARG A 189 6.47 2.92 -11.80
C ARG A 189 5.86 1.68 -11.14
N SER A 190 5.02 1.87 -10.13
CA SER A 190 4.28 0.77 -9.50
C SER A 190 2.90 1.25 -9.01
N THR A 191 1.92 0.35 -9.07
CA THR A 191 0.61 0.55 -8.44
C THR A 191 0.75 0.80 -6.95
N ARG A 192 1.63 0.08 -6.25
CA ARG A 192 1.85 0.21 -4.80
C ARG A 192 2.39 1.59 -4.43
N THR A 193 3.31 2.13 -5.23
CA THR A 193 3.92 3.44 -4.95
C THR A 193 2.97 4.58 -5.30
N CYS A 194 2.18 4.43 -6.36
CA CYS A 194 1.08 5.34 -6.69
C CYS A 194 0.02 5.39 -5.59
N LEU A 195 -0.42 4.23 -5.09
CA LEU A 195 -1.40 4.11 -4.00
C LEU A 195 -0.90 4.73 -2.69
N TYR A 196 0.37 4.50 -2.34
CA TYR A 196 0.97 5.14 -1.17
C TYR A 196 0.94 6.66 -1.32
N ALA A 197 1.36 7.20 -2.46
CA ALA A 197 1.39 8.65 -2.68
C ALA A 197 0.00 9.29 -2.67
N LEU A 198 -1.03 8.60 -3.19
CA LEU A 198 -2.41 9.07 -3.11
C LEU A 198 -2.88 9.23 -1.66
N LEU A 199 -2.60 8.23 -0.82
CA LEU A 199 -3.03 8.24 0.59
C LEU A 199 -2.15 9.16 1.45
N ASP A 200 -0.84 9.25 1.19
CA ASP A 200 0.07 10.13 1.94
C ASP A 200 -0.25 11.61 1.70
N ALA A 201 -0.80 11.94 0.53
CA ALA A 201 -1.25 13.29 0.22
C ALA A 201 -2.58 13.67 0.90
N ASP A 202 -3.38 12.71 1.36
CA ASP A 202 -4.61 12.94 2.12
C ASP A 202 -4.92 11.77 3.08
N LEU A 203 -4.69 12.03 4.37
CA LEU A 203 -4.82 11.07 5.47
C LEU A 203 -6.28 10.81 5.91
N SER A 204 -7.27 11.20 5.09
CA SER A 204 -8.69 11.15 5.48
C SER A 204 -9.25 9.74 5.65
N LEU A 205 -8.61 8.71 5.09
CA LEU A 205 -9.12 7.33 5.10
C LEU A 205 -8.32 6.43 6.06
N PRO A 206 -8.95 5.90 7.12
CA PRO A 206 -8.27 5.04 8.08
C PRO A 206 -8.02 3.63 7.49
N PRO A 207 -6.84 3.02 7.74
CA PRO A 207 -6.52 1.67 7.27
C PRO A 207 -7.52 0.58 7.70
N ALA A 208 -8.25 0.80 8.80
CA ALA A 208 -9.29 -0.12 9.26
C ALA A 208 -10.38 -0.41 8.21
N GLN A 209 -10.63 0.50 7.26
CA GLN A 209 -11.64 0.33 6.20
C GLN A 209 -11.24 -0.69 5.12
N PHE A 210 -9.95 -1.03 5.03
CA PHE A 210 -9.42 -1.98 4.05
C PHE A 210 -8.53 -3.02 4.71
N ARG A 211 -8.90 -3.47 5.92
CA ARG A 211 -8.13 -4.45 6.73
C ARG A 211 -7.88 -5.78 6.02
N TRP A 212 -8.77 -6.18 5.11
CA TRP A 212 -8.61 -7.36 4.25
C TRP A 212 -7.36 -7.29 3.36
N LEU A 213 -6.82 -6.11 3.10
CA LEU A 213 -5.63 -5.93 2.29
C LEU A 213 -4.40 -6.60 2.92
N LYS A 214 -4.34 -6.73 4.25
CA LYS A 214 -3.23 -7.41 4.93
C LYS A 214 -3.05 -8.85 4.45
N GLY A 215 -4.14 -9.54 4.12
CA GLY A 215 -4.12 -10.92 3.62
C GLY A 215 -3.92 -11.05 2.11
N LEU A 216 -4.25 -10.00 1.34
CA LEU A 216 -4.07 -9.99 -0.12
C LEU A 216 -2.67 -9.48 -0.53
N ASP A 217 -2.19 -8.45 0.15
CA ASP A 217 -0.93 -7.76 -0.16
C ASP A 217 -0.33 -7.15 1.10
N ARG A 218 0.40 -7.98 1.87
CA ARG A 218 1.00 -7.59 3.15
C ARG A 218 1.98 -6.41 3.02
N PRO A 219 2.93 -6.35 2.05
CA PRO A 219 3.79 -5.19 1.88
C PRO A 219 3.02 -3.89 1.64
N LEU A 220 2.01 -3.93 0.76
CA LEU A 220 1.17 -2.75 0.48
C LEU A 220 0.37 -2.33 1.73
N TRP A 221 -0.23 -3.27 2.45
CA TRP A 221 -0.91 -3.00 3.72
C TRP A 221 0.01 -2.32 4.74
N MET A 222 1.24 -2.81 4.89
CA MET A 222 2.21 -2.22 5.83
C MET A 222 2.65 -0.82 5.39
N ALA A 223 2.79 -0.59 4.08
CA ALA A 223 3.07 0.73 3.54
C ALA A 223 1.93 1.72 3.84
N LEU A 224 0.69 1.38 3.45
CA LEU A 224 -0.48 2.23 3.67
C LEU A 224 -0.78 2.45 5.16
N SER A 225 -0.57 1.43 6.00
CA SER A 225 -0.72 1.57 7.45
C SER A 225 0.33 2.48 8.10
N SER A 226 1.46 2.71 7.41
CA SER A 226 2.54 3.59 7.89
C SER A 226 2.35 5.06 7.51
N VAL A 227 1.36 5.36 6.67
CA VAL A 227 1.01 6.72 6.25
C VAL A 227 0.66 7.58 7.47
N GLY A 228 1.17 8.81 7.53
CA GLY A 228 1.03 9.71 8.70
C GLY A 228 1.82 9.34 9.97
N ARG A 229 2.48 8.17 10.02
CA ARG A 229 3.31 7.76 11.17
C ARG A 229 4.74 8.31 11.08
N GLY A 230 5.35 8.64 12.22
CA GLY A 230 6.77 9.01 12.29
C GLY A 230 7.71 7.82 12.02
N LYS A 231 7.44 6.67 12.64
CA LYS A 231 8.15 5.40 12.39
C LYS A 231 7.34 4.52 11.44
N LYS A 232 8.00 3.92 10.46
CA LYS A 232 7.38 3.13 9.38
C LYS A 232 7.65 1.64 9.59
N PHE A 233 6.75 0.77 9.11
CA PHE A 233 6.96 -0.68 9.15
C PHE A 233 8.00 -1.11 8.10
N VAL A 234 8.97 -1.94 8.50
CA VAL A 234 10.07 -2.40 7.63
C VAL A 234 9.57 -3.23 6.44
N GLU A 235 8.47 -3.96 6.61
CA GLU A 235 7.85 -4.79 5.58
C GLU A 235 7.23 -3.99 4.42
N GLY A 236 7.00 -2.69 4.60
CA GLY A 236 6.53 -1.77 3.53
C GLY A 236 7.51 -0.64 3.21
N ALA A 237 8.67 -0.59 3.87
CA ALA A 237 9.59 0.55 3.80
C ALA A 237 10.15 0.82 2.40
N GLY A 238 10.33 -0.23 1.59
CA GLY A 238 10.78 -0.09 0.20
C GLY A 238 9.78 0.65 -0.68
N ILE A 239 8.48 0.33 -0.55
CA ILE A 239 7.39 1.02 -1.25
C ILE A 239 7.36 2.50 -0.85
N ILE A 240 7.47 2.78 0.46
CA ILE A 240 7.43 4.14 1.01
C ILE A 240 8.59 4.97 0.47
N ALA A 241 9.82 4.46 0.61
CA ALA A 241 11.02 5.18 0.17
C ALA A 241 10.98 5.47 -1.33
N PHE A 242 10.58 4.48 -2.13
CA PHE A 242 10.50 4.65 -3.57
C PHE A 242 9.40 5.65 -3.97
N SER A 243 8.20 5.51 -3.41
CA SER A 243 7.07 6.42 -3.64
C SER A 243 7.43 7.87 -3.30
N GLN A 244 8.06 8.11 -2.15
CA GLN A 244 8.51 9.45 -1.76
C GLN A 244 9.55 10.02 -2.72
N THR A 245 10.49 9.19 -3.22
CA THR A 245 11.43 9.64 -4.25
C THR A 245 10.76 9.93 -5.58
N GLU A 246 9.76 9.15 -6.00
CA GLU A 246 8.96 9.42 -7.20
C GLU A 246 8.18 10.73 -7.08
N THR A 247 7.49 10.95 -5.95
CA THR A 247 6.76 12.19 -5.69
C THR A 247 7.70 13.40 -5.66
N TRP A 248 8.85 13.29 -4.99
CA TRP A 248 9.86 14.33 -4.97
C TRP A 248 10.41 14.64 -6.36
N LEU A 249 10.74 13.61 -7.15
CA LEU A 249 11.19 13.76 -8.53
C LEU A 249 10.11 14.44 -9.38
N LYS A 250 8.84 14.07 -9.26
CA LYS A 250 7.74 14.75 -9.96
C LYS A 250 7.66 16.25 -9.62
N THR A 251 7.91 16.63 -8.37
CA THR A 251 7.89 18.04 -7.95
C THR A 251 9.14 18.83 -8.37
N GLU A 252 10.32 18.22 -8.38
CA GLU A 252 11.60 18.89 -8.60
C GLU A 252 12.13 18.77 -10.04
N ALA A 253 11.72 17.76 -10.80
CA ALA A 253 12.17 17.53 -12.20
C ALA A 253 11.80 18.68 -13.14
N HIS A 254 10.79 19.49 -12.79
CA HIS A 254 10.42 20.70 -13.52
C HIS A 254 11.36 21.88 -13.26
N LYS A 255 12.14 21.85 -12.16
CA LYS A 255 13.00 22.97 -11.74
C LYS A 255 14.43 22.85 -12.24
N THR A 256 14.93 21.65 -12.49
CA THR A 256 16.33 21.46 -12.93
C THR A 256 16.47 20.22 -13.82
N PRO A 257 17.09 20.34 -15.02
CA PRO A 257 17.26 19.21 -15.94
C PRO A 257 18.13 18.09 -15.37
N ALA A 258 19.04 18.39 -14.44
CA ALA A 258 19.85 17.38 -13.74
C ALA A 258 19.00 16.38 -12.94
N TYR A 259 17.83 16.78 -12.45
CA TYR A 259 16.91 15.88 -11.71
C TYR A 259 16.08 14.98 -12.64
N GLN A 260 16.06 15.23 -13.94
CA GLN A 260 15.39 14.35 -14.91
C GLN A 260 16.21 13.08 -15.20
N ALA A 261 17.53 13.14 -15.02
CA ALA A 261 18.47 12.03 -15.23
C ALA A 261 18.59 11.09 -14.02
N LEU A 262 17.63 11.14 -13.09
CA LEU A 262 17.74 10.52 -11.78
C LEU A 262 16.64 9.49 -11.58
N ALA A 263 17.01 8.28 -11.16
CA ALA A 263 16.08 7.17 -10.94
C ALA A 263 15.66 7.04 -9.48
N ALA A 264 14.35 6.91 -9.20
CA ALA A 264 13.81 6.65 -7.86
C ALA A 264 14.52 5.50 -7.13
N THR A 265 14.65 5.58 -5.79
CA THR A 265 15.47 4.63 -5.02
C THR A 265 14.85 4.22 -3.69
N VAL A 266 15.34 3.09 -3.17
CA VAL A 266 15.01 2.56 -1.83
C VAL A 266 16.11 2.85 -0.80
N ARG A 267 17.06 3.73 -1.11
CA ARG A 267 18.25 3.98 -0.27
C ARG A 267 17.88 4.46 1.13
N ALA A 268 16.86 5.31 1.23
CA ALA A 268 16.35 5.81 2.50
C ALA A 268 15.90 4.66 3.43
N ALA A 269 15.22 3.63 2.90
CA ALA A 269 14.78 2.47 3.67
C ALA A 269 15.98 1.65 4.20
N ALA A 270 16.97 1.39 3.35
CA ALA A 270 18.17 0.66 3.75
C ALA A 270 19.01 1.41 4.80
N ASN A 271 19.17 2.73 4.63
CA ASN A 271 19.85 3.58 5.60
C ASN A 271 19.09 3.65 6.94
N GLY A 272 17.76 3.73 6.89
CA GLY A 272 16.92 3.73 8.09
C GLY A 272 17.05 2.45 8.90
N LEU A 273 17.00 1.30 8.23
CA LEU A 273 17.18 -0.01 8.87
C LEU A 273 18.59 -0.15 9.47
N GLU A 274 19.64 0.24 8.74
CA GLU A 274 21.03 0.22 9.22
C GLU A 274 21.19 1.05 10.51
N ARG A 275 20.62 2.26 10.55
CA ARG A 275 20.67 3.14 11.73
C ARG A 275 19.96 2.53 12.93
N GLU A 276 18.80 1.92 12.71
CA GLU A 276 18.02 1.31 13.79
C GLU A 276 18.70 0.05 14.37
N LEU A 277 19.25 -0.81 13.51
CA LEU A 277 20.04 -1.97 13.93
C LEU A 277 21.31 -1.55 14.68
N THR A 278 21.92 -0.42 14.29
CA THR A 278 23.10 0.08 15.00
C THR A 278 22.72 0.70 16.35
N ALA A 279 21.59 1.41 16.43
CA ALA A 279 21.10 1.99 17.67
C ALA A 279 20.71 0.93 18.73
N THR A 280 20.20 -0.22 18.27
CA THR A 280 19.90 -1.40 19.12
C THR A 280 21.14 -2.23 19.43
N GLY A 281 22.28 -1.89 18.83
CA GLY A 281 23.56 -2.56 19.06
C GLY A 281 23.74 -3.85 18.26
N GLU A 282 22.83 -4.22 17.35
CA GLU A 282 22.91 -5.43 16.52
C GLU A 282 24.04 -5.39 15.50
N THR A 283 24.23 -4.22 14.90
CA THR A 283 25.29 -3.95 13.92
C THR A 283 26.30 -2.96 14.47
N GLN A 284 27.57 -3.13 14.07
CA GLN A 284 28.58 -2.13 14.35
C GLN A 284 28.47 -0.99 13.33
N CYS A 285 28.52 0.26 13.79
CA CYS A 285 28.80 1.39 12.90
C CYS A 285 30.12 1.08 12.18
N PRO A 286 30.20 1.20 10.84
CA PRO A 286 31.50 1.16 10.20
C PRO A 286 32.34 2.30 10.79
N VAL A 287 33.40 1.94 11.51
CA VAL A 287 34.43 2.91 11.93
C VAL A 287 35.10 3.34 10.64
N PHE A 288 34.66 4.46 10.07
CA PHE A 288 35.42 5.14 9.05
C PHE A 288 36.64 5.73 9.74
N GLU A 289 37.78 5.04 9.64
CA GLU A 289 39.07 5.66 9.92
C GLU A 289 39.20 6.84 8.96
N ARG A 290 39.06 8.05 9.50
CA ARG A 290 39.18 9.27 8.71
C ARG A 290 40.61 9.36 8.21
N PRO A 291 40.88 9.45 6.90
CA PRO A 291 42.16 9.99 6.47
C PRO A 291 42.27 11.41 7.04
N LYS A 292 43.32 11.67 7.83
CA LYS A 292 43.57 12.98 8.42
C LYS A 292 43.60 14.03 7.30
N GLY A 293 42.70 15.00 7.32
CA GLY A 293 42.79 16.20 6.47
C GLY A 293 41.62 16.56 5.56
N GLN A 294 40.48 15.86 5.60
CA GLN A 294 39.28 16.30 4.85
C GLN A 294 38.10 16.59 5.78
N VAL A 295 37.76 17.88 5.89
CA VAL A 295 36.51 18.36 6.48
C VAL A 295 35.45 18.36 5.37
N LEU A 296 34.55 17.37 5.39
CA LEU A 296 33.32 17.47 4.61
C LEU A 296 32.18 17.89 5.53
N LEU A 297 31.46 18.93 5.11
CA LEU A 297 30.21 19.46 5.66
C LEU A 297 29.13 18.36 5.72
N HIS A 298 29.22 17.49 6.72
CA HIS A 298 28.45 16.25 6.79
C HIS A 298 26.98 16.48 7.20
N ASP A 299 26.64 17.62 7.80
CA ASP A 299 25.27 17.89 8.29
C ASP A 299 24.33 18.47 7.24
N ALA A 300 24.85 19.20 6.25
CA ALA A 300 24.05 19.70 5.12
C ALA A 300 23.90 18.62 4.02
N LEU A 301 24.94 17.82 3.78
CA LEU A 301 24.91 16.72 2.81
C LEU A 301 24.10 15.52 3.30
N ALA A 302 24.00 15.26 4.61
CA ALA A 302 23.17 14.17 5.13
C ALA A 302 21.67 14.38 4.86
N ARG A 303 21.19 15.62 4.74
CA ARG A 303 19.80 15.92 4.34
C ARG A 303 19.59 15.80 2.83
N HIS A 304 20.61 16.14 2.02
CA HIS A 304 20.56 15.99 0.55
C HIS A 304 20.80 14.56 0.04
N LEU A 305 21.62 13.74 0.73
CA LEU A 305 21.99 12.37 0.32
C LEU A 305 20.94 11.30 0.67
N ILE A 306 19.98 11.60 1.54
CA ILE A 306 18.88 10.67 1.88
C ILE A 306 17.93 10.49 0.69
N LEU A 307 17.92 11.46 -0.23
CA LEU A 307 17.09 11.48 -1.43
C LEU A 307 17.93 11.62 -2.71
N GLN A 308 19.18 11.12 -2.75
CA GLN A 308 19.91 11.07 -4.04
C GLN A 308 19.54 9.82 -4.83
N PRO A 309 18.74 9.98 -5.90
CA PRO A 309 18.49 8.95 -6.89
C PRO A 309 19.76 8.46 -7.63
N GLU A 310 19.72 7.23 -8.17
CA GLU A 310 20.85 6.64 -8.90
C GLU A 310 20.99 7.28 -10.29
N PRO A 311 22.22 7.49 -10.80
CA PRO A 311 22.43 7.89 -12.19
C PRO A 311 21.99 6.76 -13.14
N VAL A 312 21.31 7.12 -14.25
CA VAL A 312 20.76 6.17 -15.23
C VAL A 312 21.79 5.15 -15.77
N ASN A 313 23.08 5.51 -15.78
CA ASN A 313 24.18 4.69 -16.31
C ASN A 313 24.71 3.63 -15.33
N SER A 314 24.06 3.41 -14.20
CA SER A 314 24.40 2.29 -13.33
C SER A 314 23.90 0.97 -13.95
N PRO A 315 24.69 -0.11 -13.92
CA PRO A 315 24.37 -1.36 -14.63
C PRO A 315 23.05 -1.99 -14.19
N GLU A 316 22.58 -1.67 -12.98
CA GLU A 316 21.28 -2.10 -12.45
C GLU A 316 20.09 -1.34 -13.08
N VAL A 317 20.26 -0.05 -13.42
CA VAL A 317 19.22 0.76 -14.08
C VAL A 317 19.14 0.42 -15.57
N MET A 318 20.27 0.11 -16.21
CA MET A 318 20.28 -0.38 -17.59
C MET A 318 19.61 -1.76 -17.74
N ALA A 319 19.69 -2.62 -16.73
CA ALA A 319 18.96 -3.89 -16.72
C ALA A 319 17.43 -3.68 -16.61
N ASP A 320 16.99 -2.63 -15.91
CA ASP A 320 15.57 -2.26 -15.84
C ASP A 320 15.08 -1.68 -17.19
N ILE A 321 15.89 -0.87 -17.87
CA ILE A 321 15.58 -0.32 -19.19
C ILE A 321 15.52 -1.42 -20.26
N ASN A 322 16.49 -2.34 -20.27
CA ASN A 322 16.57 -3.42 -21.26
C ASN A 322 15.48 -4.49 -21.11
N ASN A 323 14.87 -4.63 -19.93
CA ASN A 323 13.66 -5.45 -19.75
C ASN A 323 12.37 -4.75 -20.23
N THR A 324 12.47 -3.49 -20.69
CA THR A 324 11.36 -2.65 -21.12
C THR A 324 11.31 -2.47 -22.65
N GLU A 325 12.35 -2.86 -23.38
CA GLU A 325 12.33 -2.84 -24.86
C GLU A 325 11.62 -4.09 -25.40
N PRO A 326 10.63 -3.95 -26.31
CA PRO A 326 10.06 -5.10 -27.00
C PRO A 326 11.16 -5.74 -27.84
N LYS A 327 11.44 -7.04 -27.62
CA LYS A 327 12.17 -7.86 -28.59
C LYS A 327 11.41 -7.78 -29.92
N ALA A 328 11.88 -6.93 -30.83
CA ALA A 328 11.50 -6.99 -32.22
C ALA A 328 11.86 -8.40 -32.72
N GLN A 329 10.84 -9.18 -33.05
CA GLN A 329 11.04 -10.44 -33.76
C GLN A 329 11.66 -10.10 -35.12
N PRO A 330 12.75 -10.78 -35.54
CA PRO A 330 13.29 -10.57 -36.87
C PRO A 330 12.32 -11.17 -37.90
N THR A 331 11.76 -10.28 -38.71
CA THR A 331 11.01 -10.56 -39.94
C THR A 331 11.86 -11.46 -40.83
N GLN A 332 11.47 -12.72 -41.01
CA GLN A 332 12.05 -13.57 -42.04
C GLN A 332 11.57 -13.08 -43.40
N ALA A 333 12.50 -12.46 -44.14
CA ALA A 333 12.35 -12.17 -45.55
C ALA A 333 12.56 -13.47 -46.35
N ASN A 334 11.53 -13.93 -47.05
CA ASN A 334 11.69 -14.93 -48.12
C ASN A 334 11.83 -14.20 -49.47
N PRO A 335 12.78 -14.59 -50.33
CA PRO A 335 12.92 -14.01 -51.67
C PRO A 335 11.97 -14.66 -52.69
N PRO A 336 11.69 -14.00 -53.83
CA PRO A 336 10.76 -14.51 -54.83
C PRO A 336 11.47 -15.37 -55.88
N ALA A 337 10.83 -16.44 -56.33
CA ALA A 337 11.18 -17.14 -57.57
C ALA A 337 9.93 -17.80 -58.20
N SER A 338 9.47 -17.12 -59.25
CA SER A 338 8.81 -17.53 -60.50
C SER A 338 8.40 -19.00 -60.78
N ALA A 339 7.22 -19.08 -61.41
CA ALA A 339 6.79 -19.95 -62.52
C ALA A 339 5.89 -21.20 -62.22
N GLU A 340 4.64 -21.04 -62.67
CA GLU A 340 3.55 -21.97 -63.05
C GLU A 340 3.96 -23.27 -63.79
N PRO A 341 3.06 -24.28 -64.03
CA PRO A 341 1.59 -24.18 -64.11
C PRO A 341 0.76 -25.29 -63.42
N ALA A 342 -0.56 -25.07 -63.40
CA ALA A 342 -1.67 -25.98 -63.09
C ALA A 342 -1.69 -27.24 -64.03
N PRO A 343 -2.53 -28.30 -63.87
CA PRO A 343 -3.98 -28.18 -63.61
C PRO A 343 -4.70 -29.36 -62.89
N PHE A 344 -6.03 -29.17 -62.74
CA PHE A 344 -7.13 -30.14 -62.59
C PHE A 344 -7.49 -30.78 -61.22
N ASP A 345 -8.76 -30.53 -60.89
CA ASP A 345 -9.82 -31.45 -60.44
C ASP A 345 -10.12 -31.74 -58.96
N GLU A 346 -11.42 -31.50 -58.69
CA GLU A 346 -12.38 -32.31 -57.93
C GLU A 346 -12.60 -32.10 -56.41
N PHE A 347 -13.87 -31.75 -56.13
CA PHE A 347 -14.69 -31.75 -54.91
C PHE A 347 -14.66 -30.56 -53.94
#